data_AF-A0A0P7VRY2-F1
#
_entry.id   AF-A0A0P7VRY2-F1
#
_cell.length_a   1.000
_cell.length_b   1.000
_cell.length_c   1.000
_cell.angle_alpha   90.00
_cell.angle_beta   90.00
_cell.angle_gamma   90.00
#
_symmetry.space_group_name_H-M   'P 1'
#
loop_
_entity.id
_entity.type
_entity.pdbx_description
1 polymer ?
#
loop_
_entity_poly.entity_id
_entity_poly.type
_entity_poly.pdbx_seq_one_letter_code
_entity_poly.pdbx_strand_id
1 'polypeptide(L)'
;MHLTLPDFQAPETGSQSAASIAASRLEQAWSEVSAMSSTHRQGPAHIWTILERIWLQAGELFMAQGRVKEAQFCVQEAAVLSPASHSVLLLKGRLAELRGAHTEAKTFYNEALTIHPQGYLILVH
;
A
#
# COMPACT_ATOMS: atom_id res chain seq x y z
N MET A 1 3.89 -16.41 -23.51
CA MET A 1 3.06 -15.23 -23.88
C MET A 1 3.89 -14.36 -24.81
N HIS A 2 3.51 -14.31 -26.09
CA HIS A 2 4.07 -13.43 -27.11
C HIS A 2 3.37 -12.06 -26.99
N LEU A 3 4.14 -10.97 -26.90
CA LEU A 3 3.61 -9.61 -26.79
C LEU A 3 3.40 -9.03 -28.19
N THR A 4 2.17 -8.68 -28.53
CA THR A 4 1.84 -7.86 -29.71
C THR A 4 0.93 -6.72 -29.26
N LEU A 5 1.45 -5.49 -29.38
CA LEU A 5 0.72 -4.24 -29.18
C LEU A 5 -0.15 -3.94 -30.41
N PRO A 6 -1.38 -3.42 -30.26
CA PRO A 6 -2.15 -2.92 -31.38
C PRO A 6 -1.79 -1.46 -31.70
N ASP A 7 -1.65 -1.19 -33.00
CA ASP A 7 -1.38 0.12 -33.59
C ASP A 7 -2.53 1.13 -33.38
N PHE A 8 -2.14 2.39 -33.20
CA PHE A 8 -3.01 3.55 -33.10
C PHE A 8 -3.46 4.01 -34.50
N GLN A 9 -4.75 3.91 -34.84
CA GLN A 9 -5.40 4.88 -35.73
C GLN A 9 -6.89 5.05 -35.38
N ALA A 10 -7.24 6.25 -34.90
CA ALA A 10 -8.60 6.77 -34.89
C ALA A 10 -8.84 7.62 -36.14
N PRO A 11 -10.11 7.85 -36.54
CA PRO A 11 -10.48 9.24 -36.80
C PRO A 11 -11.82 9.65 -36.17
N GLU A 12 -11.70 10.80 -35.50
CA GLU A 12 -12.66 11.79 -35.03
C GLU A 12 -13.94 11.97 -35.87
N THR A 13 -15.10 12.17 -35.21
CA THR A 13 -16.06 13.29 -35.44
C THR A 13 -17.36 13.03 -34.65
N GLY A 14 -17.58 13.79 -33.57
CA GLY A 14 -18.71 13.61 -32.64
C GLY A 14 -18.30 13.55 -31.17
N SER A 15 -16.99 13.43 -30.91
CA SER A 15 -16.44 13.19 -29.58
C SER A 15 -16.40 14.43 -28.69
N GLN A 16 -16.25 15.66 -29.21
CA GLN A 16 -15.92 16.81 -28.35
C GLN A 16 -17.06 17.27 -27.41
N SER A 17 -18.33 17.30 -27.85
CA SER A 17 -19.45 17.68 -26.96
C SER A 17 -19.87 16.53 -26.04
N ALA A 18 -19.86 15.30 -26.54
CA ALA A 18 -20.12 14.11 -25.74
C ALA A 18 -19.01 13.90 -24.69
N ALA A 19 -17.74 14.16 -25.04
CA ALA A 19 -16.62 14.12 -24.12
C ALA A 19 -16.68 15.24 -23.08
N SER A 20 -17.15 16.44 -23.42
CA SER A 20 -17.32 17.51 -22.40
C SER A 20 -18.47 17.20 -21.43
N ILE A 21 -19.57 16.62 -21.93
CA ILE A 21 -20.67 16.15 -21.08
C ILE A 21 -20.22 14.97 -20.22
N ALA A 22 -19.47 14.03 -20.79
CA ALA A 22 -18.92 12.89 -20.04
C ALA A 22 -17.89 13.34 -19.00
N ALA A 23 -17.01 14.29 -19.34
CA ALA A 23 -16.04 14.88 -18.43
C ALA A 23 -16.72 15.66 -17.31
N SER A 24 -17.77 16.43 -17.62
CA SER A 24 -18.55 17.17 -16.60
C SER A 24 -19.31 16.21 -15.68
N ARG A 25 -19.91 15.14 -16.21
CA ARG A 25 -20.54 14.08 -15.40
C ARG A 25 -19.54 13.33 -14.54
N LEU A 26 -18.34 13.10 -15.07
CA LEU A 26 -17.25 12.48 -14.34
C LEU A 26 -16.81 13.41 -13.20
N GLU A 27 -16.55 14.69 -13.46
CA GLU A 27 -16.21 15.68 -12.43
C GLU A 27 -17.32 15.85 -11.38
N GLN A 28 -18.60 15.83 -11.79
CA GLN A 28 -19.73 15.83 -10.86
C GLN A 28 -19.75 14.56 -10.00
N ALA A 29 -19.56 13.38 -10.59
CA ALA A 29 -19.47 12.13 -9.84
C ALA A 29 -18.25 12.10 -8.90
N TRP A 30 -17.10 12.65 -9.31
CA TRP A 30 -15.92 12.78 -8.43
C TRP A 30 -16.17 13.77 -7.31
N SER A 31 -16.85 14.88 -7.58
CA SER A 31 -17.23 15.88 -6.57
C SER A 31 -18.27 15.32 -5.60
N GLU A 32 -19.25 14.56 -6.07
CA GLU A 32 -20.22 13.83 -5.25
C GLU A 32 -19.54 12.72 -4.45
N VAL A 33 -18.59 11.97 -5.02
CA VAL A 33 -17.75 10.99 -4.30
C VAL A 33 -16.88 11.70 -3.26
N SER A 34 -16.41 12.92 -3.53
CA SER A 34 -15.63 13.73 -2.57
C SER A 34 -16.52 14.34 -1.45
N ALA A 35 -17.75 14.72 -1.77
CA ALA A 35 -18.76 15.21 -0.83
C ALA A 35 -19.44 14.07 -0.04
N MET A 36 -19.53 12.86 -0.61
CA MET A 36 -19.85 11.62 0.09
C MET A 36 -18.66 11.16 0.92
N SER A 37 -17.42 11.41 0.47
CA SER A 37 -16.18 11.18 1.22
C SER A 37 -16.04 12.08 2.44
N SER A 38 -16.69 13.26 2.44
CA SER A 38 -16.77 14.12 3.64
C SER A 38 -17.83 13.66 4.66
N THR A 39 -18.78 12.79 4.27
CA THR A 39 -19.83 12.25 5.17
C THR A 39 -19.66 10.75 5.49
N HIS A 40 -18.82 10.01 4.78
CA HIS A 40 -18.59 8.57 4.96
C HIS A 40 -17.12 8.20 5.21
N ARG A 41 -16.35 9.08 5.88
CA ARG A 41 -14.96 8.79 6.21
C ARG A 41 -14.77 7.86 7.42
N GLN A 42 -15.66 6.88 7.64
CA GLN A 42 -15.46 5.79 8.59
C GLN A 42 -16.17 4.52 8.12
N GLY A 43 -15.58 3.81 7.16
CA GLY A 43 -15.67 2.34 7.22
C GLY A 43 -15.20 1.92 8.63
N PRO A 44 -15.84 0.93 9.28
CA PRO A 44 -15.48 0.58 10.65
C PRO A 44 -13.97 0.45 10.80
N ALA A 45 -13.35 1.16 11.76
CA ALA A 45 -11.89 1.24 11.89
C ALA A 45 -11.21 -0.15 11.85
N HIS A 46 -11.92 -1.19 12.30
CA HIS A 46 -11.49 -2.57 12.25
C HIS A 46 -11.18 -3.10 10.83
N ILE A 47 -11.83 -2.60 9.78
CA ILE A 47 -11.58 -3.03 8.40
C ILE A 47 -10.16 -2.65 7.98
N TRP A 48 -9.74 -1.44 8.30
CA TRP A 48 -8.39 -0.96 7.99
C TRP A 48 -7.33 -1.70 8.80
N THR A 49 -7.61 -2.01 10.07
CA THR A 49 -6.74 -2.85 10.91
C THR A 49 -6.63 -4.28 10.37
N ILE A 50 -7.72 -4.87 9.89
CA ILE A 50 -7.70 -6.19 9.26
C ILE A 50 -6.89 -6.15 7.97
N LEU A 51 -7.06 -5.11 7.15
CA LEU A 51 -6.32 -4.97 5.90
C LEU A 51 -4.81 -4.79 6.13
N GLU A 52 -4.41 -3.98 7.12
CA GLU A 52 -3.01 -3.86 7.56
C GLU A 52 -2.45 -5.25 7.89
N ARG A 53 -3.18 -6.01 8.72
CA ARG A 53 -2.75 -7.35 9.15
C ARG A 53 -2.64 -8.34 7.99
N ILE A 54 -3.55 -8.29 7.02
CA ILE A 54 -3.47 -9.11 5.80
C ILE A 54 -2.19 -8.78 5.03
N TRP A 55 -1.90 -7.49 4.82
CA TRP A 55 -0.67 -7.07 4.13
C TRP A 55 0.59 -7.51 4.87
N LEU A 56 0.62 -7.37 6.20
CA LEU A 56 1.75 -7.81 7.01
C LEU A 56 2.02 -9.32 6.86
N GLN A 57 0.97 -10.14 6.96
CA GLN A 57 1.08 -11.60 6.82
C GLN A 57 1.50 -12.02 5.42
N ALA A 58 0.96 -11.37 4.37
CA ALA A 58 1.40 -11.62 3.01
C ALA A 58 2.88 -11.24 2.80
N GLY A 59 3.32 -10.11 3.38
CA GLY A 59 4.72 -9.67 3.34
C GLY A 59 5.67 -10.67 3.99
N GLU A 60 5.33 -11.19 5.17
CA GLU A 60 6.10 -12.25 5.84
C GLU A 60 6.23 -13.50 4.98
N LEU A 61 5.12 -13.95 4.37
CA LEU A 61 5.11 -15.12 3.49
C LEU A 61 5.98 -14.91 2.26
N PHE A 62 5.92 -13.75 1.62
CA PHE A 62 6.77 -13.46 0.46
C PHE A 62 8.25 -13.37 0.84
N MET A 63 8.60 -12.82 2.00
CA MET A 63 9.99 -12.83 2.49
C MET A 63 10.49 -14.25 2.73
N ALA A 64 9.68 -15.11 3.35
CA ALA A 64 10.03 -16.52 3.55
C ALA A 64 10.25 -17.27 2.23
N GLN A 65 9.59 -16.83 1.15
CA GLN A 65 9.77 -17.34 -0.21
C GLN A 65 10.92 -16.68 -0.98
N GLY A 66 11.64 -15.71 -0.40
CA GLY A 66 12.67 -14.93 -1.09
C GLY A 66 12.13 -13.96 -2.16
N ARG A 67 10.81 -13.73 -2.18
CA ARG A 67 10.12 -12.85 -3.15
C ARG A 67 10.13 -11.40 -2.66
N VAL A 68 11.32 -10.80 -2.74
CA VAL A 68 11.60 -9.47 -2.15
C VAL A 68 10.71 -8.35 -2.70
N LYS A 69 10.36 -8.38 -4.00
CA LYS A 69 9.55 -7.33 -4.64
C LYS A 69 8.10 -7.34 -4.15
N GLU A 70 7.51 -8.52 -4.03
CA GLU A 70 6.15 -8.69 -3.54
C GLU A 70 6.07 -8.42 -2.03
N ALA A 71 7.08 -8.82 -1.27
CA ALA A 71 7.21 -8.45 0.13
C ALA A 71 7.26 -6.92 0.30
N GLN A 72 8.06 -6.23 -0.52
CA GLN A 72 8.13 -4.76 -0.52
C GLN A 72 6.78 -4.10 -0.79
N PHE A 73 6.05 -4.60 -1.78
CA PHE A 73 4.72 -4.09 -2.08
C PHE A 73 3.79 -4.23 -0.86
N CYS A 74 3.76 -5.41 -0.24
CA CYS A 74 2.95 -5.66 0.94
C CYS A 74 3.31 -4.75 2.13
N VAL A 75 4.60 -4.56 2.38
CA VAL A 75 5.08 -3.66 3.45
C VAL A 75 4.70 -2.21 3.17
N GLN A 76 4.78 -1.77 1.91
CA GLN A 76 4.39 -0.43 1.50
C GLN A 76 2.89 -0.19 1.72
N GLU A 77 2.04 -1.14 1.31
CA GLU A 77 0.58 -1.02 1.50
C GLU A 77 0.20 -1.04 2.99
N ALA A 78 0.85 -1.89 3.81
CA ALA A 78 0.66 -1.87 5.25
C ALA A 78 1.08 -0.51 5.86
N ALA A 79 2.18 0.07 5.37
CA ALA A 79 2.66 1.37 5.84
C ALA A 79 1.77 2.55 5.42
N VAL A 80 1.03 2.47 4.31
CA VAL A 80 0.01 3.46 3.96
C VAL A 80 -1.12 3.47 4.98
N LEU A 81 -1.50 2.31 5.51
CA LEU A 81 -2.56 2.16 6.50
C LEU A 81 -2.11 2.54 7.91
N SER A 82 -0.90 2.17 8.31
CA SER A 82 -0.39 2.41 9.65
C SER A 82 1.14 2.62 9.64
N PRO A 83 1.63 3.81 9.24
CA PRO A 83 3.05 4.07 9.01
C PRO A 83 3.96 3.84 10.23
N ALA A 84 3.42 4.08 11.43
CA ALA A 84 4.11 4.00 12.71
C ALA A 84 3.63 2.80 13.56
N SER A 85 2.93 1.84 12.96
CA SER A 85 2.62 0.58 13.65
C SER A 85 3.93 -0.16 13.89
N HIS A 86 4.13 -0.64 15.11
CA HIS A 86 5.30 -1.43 15.48
C HIS A 86 5.49 -2.64 14.55
N SER A 87 4.39 -3.31 14.18
CA SER A 87 4.42 -4.47 13.27
C SER A 87 4.92 -4.08 11.87
N VAL A 88 4.51 -2.91 11.37
CA VAL A 88 4.98 -2.38 10.07
C VAL A 88 6.46 -2.04 10.13
N LEU A 89 6.93 -1.39 11.20
CA LEU A 89 8.34 -1.04 11.38
C LEU A 89 9.22 -2.28 11.49
N LEU A 90 8.77 -3.30 12.23
CA LEU A 90 9.44 -4.58 12.32
C LEU A 90 9.59 -5.24 10.93
N LEU A 91 8.52 -5.24 10.14
CA LEU A 91 8.52 -5.86 8.82
C LEU A 91 9.41 -5.09 7.82
N LYS A 92 9.46 -3.77 7.91
CA LYS A 92 10.43 -2.94 7.16
C LYS A 92 11.87 -3.30 7.51
N GLY A 93 12.16 -3.47 8.81
CA GLY A 93 13.49 -3.89 9.26
C GLY A 93 13.90 -5.25 8.70
N ARG A 94 13.02 -6.26 8.81
CA ARG A 94 13.27 -7.61 8.27
C ARG A 94 13.49 -7.59 6.75
N LEU A 95 12.70 -6.80 6.03
CA LEU A 95 12.85 -6.64 4.59
C LEU A 95 14.17 -5.95 4.21
N ALA A 96 14.62 -4.98 5.01
CA ALA A 96 15.92 -4.34 4.81
C ALA A 96 17.08 -5.32 5.05
N GLU A 97 16.99 -6.20 6.07
CA GLU A 97 17.96 -7.28 6.27
C GLU A 97 18.01 -8.26 5.09
N LEU A 98 16.84 -8.65 4.56
CA LEU A 98 16.75 -9.52 3.39
C LEU A 98 17.43 -8.91 2.14
N ARG A 99 17.50 -7.58 2.06
CA ARG A 99 18.22 -6.84 1.01
C ARG A 99 19.70 -6.58 1.32
N GLY A 100 20.18 -6.93 2.51
CA GLY A 100 21.53 -6.63 2.99
C GLY A 100 21.72 -5.20 3.53
N ALA A 101 20.63 -4.44 3.71
CA ALA A 101 20.66 -3.06 4.20
C ALA A 101 20.60 -3.01 5.76
N HIS A 102 21.65 -3.50 6.42
CA HIS A 102 21.67 -3.66 7.88
C HIS A 102 21.57 -2.34 8.66
N THR A 103 22.08 -1.24 8.13
CA THR A 103 21.99 0.08 8.77
C THR A 103 20.55 0.59 8.80
N GLU A 104 19.83 0.44 7.69
CA GLU A 104 18.42 0.79 7.55
C GLU A 104 17.55 -0.10 8.44
N ALA A 105 17.82 -1.41 8.46
CA ALA A 105 17.13 -2.35 9.34
C ALA A 105 17.20 -1.94 10.81
N LYS A 106 18.40 -1.58 11.28
CA LYS A 106 18.62 -1.13 12.66
C LYS A 106 17.81 0.12 12.99
N THR A 107 17.68 1.07 12.05
CA THR A 107 16.85 2.27 12.25
C THR A 107 15.39 1.88 12.46
N PHE A 108 14.82 1.03 11.61
CA PHE A 108 13.43 0.58 11.76
C PHE A 108 13.20 -0.22 13.04
N TYR A 109 14.15 -1.07 13.45
CA TYR A 109 14.04 -1.79 14.71
C TYR A 109 14.09 -0.85 15.93
N ASN A 110 14.96 0.15 15.90
CA ASN A 110 14.98 1.16 16.96
C ASN A 110 13.66 1.92 17.04
N GLU A 111 13.11 2.35 15.90
CA GLU A 111 11.79 2.99 15.85
C GLU A 111 10.68 2.05 16.35
N ALA A 112 10.72 0.77 16.01
CA ALA A 112 9.76 -0.21 16.51
C ALA A 112 9.82 -0.34 18.05
N LEU A 113 11.03 -0.29 18.62
CA LEU A 113 11.27 -0.36 20.06
C LEU A 113 10.86 0.90 20.82
N THR A 114 10.93 2.09 20.21
CA THR A 114 10.45 3.32 20.88
C THR A 114 8.94 3.32 21.06
N ILE A 115 8.20 2.66 20.17
CA ILE A 115 6.73 2.60 20.19
C ILE A 115 6.23 1.53 21.16
N HIS A 116 6.89 0.37 21.23
CA HIS A 116 6.61 -0.69 22.19
C HIS A 116 7.88 -1.12 22.93
N PRO A 117 8.23 -0.45 24.06
CA PRO A 117 9.47 -0.71 24.80
C PRO A 117 9.56 -2.11 25.43
N GLN A 118 8.43 -2.80 25.60
CA GLN A 118 8.35 -4.19 26.07
C GLN A 118 8.47 -5.23 24.94
N GLY A 119 8.63 -4.78 23.69
CA GLY A 119 8.88 -5.63 22.52
C GLY A 119 10.28 -6.25 22.45
N TYR A 120 11.03 -6.30 23.56
CA TYR A 120 12.34 -6.96 23.61
C TYR A 120 12.26 -8.47 23.29
N LEU A 121 11.06 -9.06 23.33
CA LEU A 121 10.81 -10.45 22.93
C LEU A 121 10.95 -10.69 21.41
N ILE A 122 11.08 -9.63 20.61
CA ILE A 122 10.99 -9.68 19.13
C ILE A 122 12.37 -9.85 18.48
N LEU A 123 13.44 -9.73 19.27
CA LEU A 123 14.82 -9.97 18.87
C LEU A 123 15.29 -11.41 19.14
N VAL A 124 14.41 -12.29 19.64
CA VAL A 124 14.73 -13.70 19.91
C VAL A 124 13.99 -14.58 18.90
N HIS A 125 14.64 -14.86 17.78
CA HIS A 125 14.44 -16.06 16.99
C HIS A 125 15.80 -16.59 16.55
#